data_AF-A0A6J6Y2I2-F1
#
_entry.id   AF-A0A6J6Y2I2-F1
#
_cell.length_a   1.000
_cell.length_b   1.000
_cell.length_c   1.000
_cell.angle_alpha   90.00
_cell.angle_beta   90.00
_cell.angle_gamma   90.00
#
_symmetry.space_group_name_H-M   'P 1'
#
loop_
_entity.id
_entity.type
_entity.pdbx_description
1 polymer ?
#
loop_
_entity_poly.entity_id
_entity_poly.type
_entity_poly.pdbx_seq_one_letter_code
_entity_poly.pdbx_strand_id
1 'polypeptide(L)'
;MTGWMSGERKCELCEAARITEWFHEDDLCWIAECEICAVPMVVWREHDNSPPDHVKIELHARLAMVVETHFEYEHYVDDNMRNIPDHYHAHARPRGGFFGHGVKRKGAS
;
A
#
# COMPACT_ATOMS: atom_id res chain seq x y z
N MET A 1 -15.11 15.05 -33.89
CA MET A 1 -13.98 14.10 -33.92
C MET A 1 -14.20 13.16 -32.76
N THR A 2 -14.58 11.92 -33.05
CA THR A 2 -14.86 10.83 -32.11
C THR A 2 -13.59 10.40 -31.37
N GLY A 3 -13.67 10.12 -30.07
CA GLY A 3 -12.54 9.59 -29.30
C GLY A 3 -12.88 9.19 -27.87
N TRP A 4 -13.73 8.17 -27.74
CA TRP A 4 -13.83 7.18 -26.65
C TRP A 4 -13.87 7.66 -25.19
N MET A 5 -15.05 7.50 -24.57
CA MET A 5 -15.16 7.22 -23.15
C MET A 5 -14.35 5.95 -22.85
N SER A 6 -13.13 6.12 -22.35
CA SER A 6 -12.30 5.02 -21.86
C SER A 6 -13.03 4.39 -20.68
N GLY A 7 -13.56 3.19 -20.92
CA GLY A 7 -14.37 2.45 -19.99
C GLY A 7 -13.76 2.35 -18.59
N GLU A 8 -14.65 2.38 -17.62
CA GLU A 8 -14.45 2.01 -16.23
C GLU A 8 -13.63 0.71 -16.13
N ARG A 9 -12.31 0.82 -16.05
CA ARG A 9 -11.51 -0.25 -15.45
C ARG A 9 -11.77 -0.14 -13.96
N LYS A 10 -12.54 -1.08 -13.41
CA LYS A 10 -12.68 -1.21 -11.95
C LYS A 10 -11.28 -1.31 -11.36
N CYS A 11 -10.85 -0.27 -10.66
CA CYS A 11 -9.59 -0.28 -9.95
C CYS A 11 -9.77 -1.10 -8.68
N GLU A 12 -9.02 -2.20 -8.54
CA GLU A 12 -9.09 -3.09 -7.38
C GLU A 12 -8.76 -2.35 -6.07
N LEU A 13 -7.89 -1.33 -6.15
CA LEU A 13 -7.55 -0.48 -5.01
C LEU A 13 -8.66 0.49 -4.61
N CYS A 14 -9.50 0.91 -5.56
CA CYS A 14 -10.72 1.68 -5.28
C CYS A 14 -11.82 0.80 -4.66
N GLU A 15 -11.94 -0.46 -5.11
CA GLU A 15 -12.87 -1.42 -4.53
C GLU A 15 -12.51 -1.72 -3.07
N ALA A 16 -11.22 -1.73 -2.74
CA ALA A 16 -10.70 -1.92 -1.39
C ALA A 16 -11.27 -3.19 -0.71
N ALA A 17 -11.37 -4.28 -1.48
CA ALA A 17 -11.85 -5.57 -1.00
C ALA A 17 -10.94 -6.08 0.14
N ARG A 18 -11.55 -6.47 1.27
CA ARG A 18 -10.83 -6.95 2.46
C ARG A 18 -10.42 -8.42 2.34
N ILE A 19 -9.50 -8.71 1.42
CA ILE A 19 -9.04 -10.08 1.10
C ILE A 19 -7.80 -10.51 1.92
N THR A 20 -7.04 -9.56 2.46
CA THR A 20 -5.88 -9.78 3.33
C THR A 20 -6.07 -9.11 4.68
N GLU A 21 -5.09 -9.22 5.58
CA GLU A 21 -5.11 -8.55 6.87
C GLU A 21 -5.05 -7.02 6.68
N TRP A 22 -5.94 -6.30 7.36
CA TRP A 22 -5.97 -4.83 7.40
C TRP A 22 -5.39 -4.32 8.72
N PHE A 23 -4.52 -3.33 8.64
CA PHE A 23 -3.84 -2.73 9.80
C PHE A 23 -4.37 -1.35 10.15
N HIS A 24 -4.77 -0.57 9.15
CA HIS A 24 -5.19 0.82 9.32
C HIS A 24 -6.20 1.23 8.25
N GLU A 25 -7.12 2.10 8.63
CA GLU A 25 -8.06 2.74 7.72
C GLU A 25 -8.50 4.09 8.30
N ASP A 26 -8.37 5.16 7.50
CA ASP A 26 -8.90 6.49 7.81
C ASP A 26 -9.38 7.18 6.52
N ASP A 27 -9.68 8.48 6.57
CA ASP A 27 -10.16 9.24 5.40
C ASP A 27 -9.08 9.46 4.32
N LEU A 28 -7.80 9.31 4.65
CA LEU A 28 -6.69 9.52 3.71
C LEU A 28 -6.29 8.22 3.02
N CYS A 29 -6.18 7.12 3.76
CA CYS A 29 -5.67 5.85 3.24
C CYS A 29 -6.21 4.63 3.97
N TRP A 30 -5.95 3.47 3.36
CA TRP A 30 -5.97 2.19 4.04
C TRP A 30 -4.59 1.52 3.94
N ILE A 31 -4.27 0.68 4.92
CA ILE A 31 -3.04 -0.10 4.97
C ILE A 31 -3.39 -1.55 5.24
N ALA A 32 -3.01 -2.43 4.33
CA ALA A 32 -3.24 -3.86 4.41
C ALA A 32 -1.99 -4.64 3.99
N GLU A 33 -1.95 -5.94 4.28
CA GLU A 33 -0.93 -6.81 3.72
C GLU A 33 -1.16 -6.97 2.21
N CYS A 34 -0.13 -6.76 1.39
CA CYS A 34 -0.19 -7.03 -0.04
C CYS A 34 -0.21 -8.55 -0.27
N GLU A 35 -1.19 -9.07 -1.02
CA GLU A 35 -1.32 -10.49 -1.37
C GLU A 35 -0.07 -11.05 -2.07
N ILE A 36 0.56 -10.26 -2.96
CA ILE A 36 1.71 -10.71 -3.76
C ILE A 36 3.02 -10.59 -2.98
N CYS A 37 3.21 -9.51 -2.24
CA CYS A 37 4.49 -9.20 -1.59
C CYS A 37 4.56 -9.67 -0.12
N ALA A 38 3.41 -9.96 0.51
CA ALA A 38 3.27 -10.27 1.93
C ALA A 38 3.98 -9.25 2.86
N VAL A 39 3.83 -7.96 2.52
CA VAL A 39 4.30 -6.82 3.31
C VAL A 39 3.20 -5.76 3.36
N PRO A 40 3.19 -4.86 4.37
CA PRO A 40 2.24 -3.76 4.42
C PRO A 40 2.34 -2.87 3.19
N MET A 41 1.18 -2.54 2.63
CA MET A 41 1.02 -1.58 1.53
C MET A 41 0.05 -0.49 1.98
N VAL A 42 0.46 0.76 1.84
CA VAL A 42 -0.44 1.92 1.97
C VAL A 42 -1.05 2.23 0.62
N VAL A 43 -2.34 2.53 0.59
CA VAL A 43 -3.06 2.94 -0.61
C VAL A 43 -3.78 4.24 -0.32
N TRP A 44 -3.52 5.26 -1.15
CA TRP A 44 -4.20 6.54 -1.06
C TRP A 44 -5.66 6.37 -1.48
N ARG A 45 -6.63 7.00 -0.81
CA ARG A 45 -8.03 6.86 -1.21
C ARG A 45 -8.39 7.53 -2.53
N GLU A 46 -7.69 8.59 -2.89
CA GLU A 46 -7.93 9.27 -4.16
C GLU A 46 -7.38 8.42 -5.31
N HIS A 47 -8.18 8.24 -6.36
CA HIS A 47 -7.74 7.56 -7.58
C HIS A 47 -6.90 8.53 -8.42
N ASP A 48 -5.66 8.71 -7.99
CA ASP A 48 -4.60 9.39 -8.71
C ASP A 48 -3.26 8.74 -8.34
N ASN A 49 -2.27 8.82 -9.23
CA ASN A 49 -0.95 8.19 -9.05
C ASN A 49 0.14 9.16 -8.59
N SER A 50 -0.19 10.44 -8.47
CA SER A 50 0.71 11.55 -8.15
C SER A 50 0.20 12.38 -6.97
N PRO A 51 0.09 11.77 -5.76
CA PRO A 51 -0.28 12.52 -4.56
C PRO A 51 0.66 13.70 -4.33
N PRO A 52 0.15 14.85 -3.86
CA PRO A 52 0.99 15.95 -3.40
C PRO A 52 2.02 15.50 -2.37
N ASP A 53 3.17 16.18 -2.30
CA ASP A 53 4.26 15.78 -1.40
C ASP A 53 3.84 15.67 0.07
N HIS A 54 3.00 16.59 0.55
CA HIS A 54 2.48 16.54 1.92
C HIS A 54 1.60 15.30 2.14
N VAL A 55 0.81 14.90 1.15
CA VAL A 55 0.03 13.66 1.20
C VAL A 55 0.95 12.45 1.24
N LYS A 56 1.98 12.39 0.38
CA LYS A 56 2.97 11.29 0.40
C LYS A 56 3.63 11.12 1.76
N ILE A 57 4.06 12.23 2.38
CA ILE A 57 4.65 12.23 3.73
C ILE A 57 3.68 11.61 4.74
N GLU A 58 2.41 12.03 4.72
CA GLU A 58 1.37 11.53 5.63
C GLU A 58 1.04 10.05 5.41
N LEU A 59 1.04 9.58 4.15
CA LEU A 59 0.86 8.17 3.80
C LEU A 59 2.02 7.32 4.32
N HIS A 60 3.27 7.77 4.11
CA HIS A 60 4.47 7.06 4.52
C HIS A 60 4.61 7.03 6.04
N ALA A 61 4.23 8.10 6.74
CA ALA A 61 4.21 8.13 8.21
C ALA A 61 3.23 7.08 8.78
N ARG A 62 2.02 6.97 8.23
CA ARG A 62 1.05 5.94 8.64
C ARG A 62 1.56 4.53 8.36
N LEU A 63 2.18 4.33 7.19
CA LEU A 63 2.80 3.05 6.83
C LEU A 63 3.91 2.67 7.82
N ALA A 64 4.76 3.63 8.20
CA ALA A 64 5.82 3.41 9.18
C ALA A 64 5.26 3.02 10.56
N MET A 65 4.21 3.67 11.03
CA MET A 65 3.56 3.32 12.30
C MET A 65 3.02 1.88 12.30
N VAL A 66 2.45 1.42 11.17
CA VAL A 66 1.97 0.04 11.02
C VAL A 66 3.14 -0.95 11.10
N VAL A 67 4.25 -0.68 10.40
CA VAL A 67 5.45 -1.52 10.46
C VAL A 67 5.98 -1.59 11.88
N GLU A 68 6.13 -0.43 12.54
CA GLU A 68 6.61 -0.34 13.92
C GLU A 68 5.71 -1.08 14.90
N THR A 69 4.40 -1.12 14.68
CA THR A 69 3.46 -1.80 15.57
C THR A 69 3.44 -3.32 15.35
N HIS A 70 3.46 -3.77 14.09
CA HIS A 70 3.12 -5.16 13.74
C HIS A 70 4.30 -6.02 13.27
N PHE A 71 5.47 -5.43 12.98
CA PHE A 71 6.58 -6.14 12.32
C PHE A 71 7.92 -5.92 13.01
N GLU A 72 8.85 -6.88 12.83
CA GLU A 72 10.16 -6.89 13.50
C GLU A 72 11.31 -6.35 12.64
N TYR A 73 11.02 -5.74 11.49
CA TYR A 73 12.03 -5.28 10.53
C TYR A 73 12.01 -3.75 10.34
N GLU A 74 13.17 -3.19 10.01
CA GLU A 74 13.24 -1.85 9.45
C GLU A 74 12.83 -1.88 7.98
N HIS A 75 12.03 -0.90 7.55
CA HIS A 75 11.54 -0.84 6.18
C HIS A 75 12.15 0.30 5.36
N TYR A 76 12.09 0.15 4.04
CA TYR A 76 12.09 1.25 3.10
C TYR A 76 10.75 1.28 2.35
N VAL A 77 10.40 2.44 1.80
CA VAL A 77 9.19 2.60 1.01
C VAL A 77 9.52 2.32 -0.46
N ASP A 78 8.86 1.32 -1.05
CA ASP A 78 8.84 1.05 -2.50
C ASP A 78 7.53 1.58 -3.09
N ASP A 79 7.57 2.72 -3.76
CA ASP A 79 6.42 3.34 -4.43
C ASP A 79 6.34 3.02 -5.94
N ASN A 80 7.07 1.99 -6.39
CA ASN A 80 6.93 1.45 -7.73
C ASN A 80 5.62 0.62 -7.86
N MET A 81 4.56 1.29 -8.31
CA MET A 81 3.18 0.78 -8.40
C MET A 81 2.96 -0.41 -9.35
N ARG A 82 3.87 -0.66 -10.31
CA ARG A 82 3.85 -1.80 -11.25
C ARG A 82 2.48 -2.06 -11.91
N ASN A 83 1.66 -2.97 -11.35
CA ASN A 83 0.45 -3.51 -11.98
C ASN A 83 -0.74 -2.54 -11.98
N ILE A 84 -0.80 -1.61 -11.02
CA ILE A 84 -1.87 -0.60 -10.91
C ILE A 84 -1.23 0.79 -10.93
N PRO A 85 -0.65 1.21 -12.08
CA PRO A 85 0.18 2.40 -12.16
C PRO A 85 -0.61 3.73 -12.13
N ASP A 86 -1.93 3.67 -12.18
CA ASP A 86 -2.84 4.82 -12.18
C ASP A 86 -3.46 5.10 -10.80
N HIS A 87 -3.12 4.33 -9.75
CA HIS A 87 -3.59 4.55 -8.38
C HIS A 87 -2.45 4.38 -7.38
N TYR A 88 -2.11 5.48 -6.69
CA TYR A 88 -0.99 5.52 -5.77
C TYR A 88 -1.09 4.49 -4.63
N HIS A 89 -0.06 3.66 -4.56
CA HIS A 89 0.21 2.76 -3.45
C HIS A 89 1.71 2.58 -3.26
N ALA A 90 2.12 2.27 -2.04
CA ALA A 90 3.52 2.05 -1.71
C ALA A 90 3.68 0.93 -0.68
N HIS A 91 4.77 0.18 -0.77
CA HIS A 91 5.02 -1.01 0.04
C HIS A 91 6.14 -0.76 1.05
N ALA A 92 5.95 -1.21 2.28
CA ALA A 92 6.99 -1.21 3.32
C ALA A 92 7.84 -2.48 3.23
N ARG A 93 8.88 -2.46 2.39
CA ARG A 93 9.77 -3.62 2.19
C ARG A 93 10.89 -3.65 3.23
N PRO A 94 11.31 -4.82 3.76
CA PRO A 94 12.43 -4.93 4.69
C PRO A 94 13.74 -4.41 4.09
N ARG A 95 14.51 -3.65 4.89
CA ARG A 95 15.88 -3.27 4.53
C ARG A 95 16.79 -4.49 4.59
N GLY A 96 17.66 -4.63 3.58
CA GLY A 96 18.73 -5.62 3.59
C GLY A 96 18.29 -7.08 3.47
N GLY A 97 17.05 -7.38 3.06
CA GLY A 97 16.54 -8.75 3.10
C GLY A 97 15.47 -9.11 2.06
N PHE A 98 14.99 -10.33 2.19
CA PHE A 98 13.95 -10.97 1.39
C PHE A 98 12.55 -10.59 1.93
N PHE A 99 11.52 -10.55 1.08
CA PHE A 99 10.11 -10.34 1.45
C PHE A 99 9.24 -11.52 0.95
N GLY A 100 8.11 -11.77 1.61
CA GLY A 100 7.23 -12.92 1.34
C GLY A 100 6.57 -13.45 2.62
N HIS A 101 5.83 -14.56 2.56
CA HIS A 101 5.03 -15.11 3.68
C HIS A 101 5.82 -15.51 4.95
N GLY A 102 7.13 -15.31 4.99
CA GLY A 102 8.00 -15.55 6.16
C GLY A 102 8.47 -14.28 6.88
N VAL A 103 7.92 -13.12 6.53
CA VAL A 103 8.24 -11.85 7.19
C VAL A 103 7.82 -11.90 8.66
N LYS A 104 8.75 -11.60 9.57
CA LYS A 104 8.52 -11.70 11.02
C LYS A 104 7.51 -10.66 11.52
N ARG A 105 6.45 -11.15 12.16
CA ARG A 105 5.40 -10.35 12.82
C ARG A 105 5.69 -10.25 14.32
N LYS A 106 5.38 -9.10 14.92
CA LYS A 106 5.36 -8.94 16.38
C LYS A 106 4.19 -9.72 16.96
N GLY A 107 4.44 -10.52 18.00
CA GLY A 107 3.38 -11.26 18.71
C GLY A 107 2.95 -12.58 18.08
N ALA A 108 3.52 -12.98 16.94
CA ALA A 108 3.41 -14.35 16.45
C ALA A 108 4.33 -15.25 17.30
N SER A 109 3.73 -16.04 18.20
CA SER A 109 4.42 -17.10 18.95
C SER A 109 4.50 -18.39 18.16
#